data_AF-M0QHW7-F1
#
_entry.id   AF-M0QHW7-F1
#
_cell.length_a   1.000
_cell.length_b   1.000
_cell.length_c   1.000
_cell.angle_alpha   90.00
_cell.angle_beta   90.00
_cell.angle_gamma   90.00
#
_symmetry.space_group_name_H-M   'P 1'
#
loop_
_entity.id
_entity.type
_entity.pdbx_description
1 polymer ?
#
loop_
_entity_poly.entity_id
_entity_poly.type
_entity_poly.pdbx_seq_one_letter_code
_entity_poly.pdbx_strand_id
1 'polypeptide(L)'
;MLGATAPAQAATPGNLQLLGGVECHFGQWGQPWNQAWYMERWMTVRNTGGSSLHNVTLQEINGPTKFIKELKPGQSMSKWNGTRWVRPIETRWFGCFPSSISGYTIATEAENVFDNFGYWRNDIRRQG
;
A
#
# COMPACT_ATOMS: atom_id res chain seq x y z
N MET A 1 -25.82 -20.33 -40.89
CA MET A 1 -24.95 -19.28 -40.32
C MET A 1 -24.13 -19.92 -39.22
N LEU A 2 -22.81 -20.07 -39.40
CA LEU A 2 -21.91 -20.55 -38.35
C LEU A 2 -21.58 -19.37 -37.44
N GLY A 3 -22.11 -19.38 -36.22
CA GLY A 3 -21.81 -18.39 -35.20
C GLY A 3 -20.40 -18.59 -34.68
N ALA A 4 -19.48 -17.70 -35.04
CA ALA A 4 -18.17 -17.62 -34.42
C ALA A 4 -18.35 -17.11 -32.98
N THR A 5 -18.28 -18.01 -32.00
CA THR A 5 -18.07 -17.63 -30.60
C THR A 5 -16.65 -17.08 -30.48
N ALA A 6 -16.53 -15.78 -30.26
CA ALA A 6 -15.24 -15.18 -29.90
C ALA A 6 -14.66 -15.93 -28.70
N PRO A 7 -13.33 -16.15 -28.64
CA PRO A 7 -12.73 -16.85 -27.51
C PRO A 7 -13.04 -16.06 -26.24
N ALA A 8 -13.65 -16.72 -25.26
CA ALA A 8 -13.83 -16.15 -23.93
C ALA A 8 -12.44 -15.88 -23.37
N GLN A 9 -12.05 -14.61 -23.31
CA GLN A 9 -10.81 -14.21 -22.66
C GLN A 9 -10.94 -14.54 -21.18
N ALA A 10 -10.27 -15.60 -20.74
CA ALA A 10 -10.18 -15.92 -19.32
C ALA A 10 -9.56 -14.70 -18.62
N ALA A 11 -10.25 -14.18 -17.60
CA ALA A 11 -9.71 -13.11 -16.78
C ALA A 11 -8.33 -13.57 -16.25
N THR A 12 -7.30 -12.74 -16.41
CA THR A 12 -6.01 -13.01 -15.80
C THR A 12 -6.17 -13.09 -14.28
N PRO A 13 -5.44 -13.96 -13.57
CA PRO A 13 -5.55 -14.08 -12.13
C PRO A 13 -5.35 -12.73 -11.42
N GLY A 14 -5.95 -12.60 -10.23
CA GLY A 14 -5.68 -11.49 -9.32
C GLY A 14 -4.23 -11.53 -8.83
N ASN A 15 -3.71 -10.36 -8.45
CA ASN A 15 -2.39 -10.26 -7.84
C ASN A 15 -2.33 -9.06 -6.91
N LEU A 16 -2.32 -9.28 -5.60
CA LEU A 16 -1.99 -8.23 -4.65
C LEU A 16 -0.52 -7.80 -4.81
N GLN A 17 -0.31 -6.49 -4.76
CA GLN A 17 1.00 -5.88 -4.63
C GLN A 17 1.00 -5.03 -3.37
N LEU A 18 1.83 -5.41 -2.40
CA LEU A 18 2.06 -4.60 -1.22
C LEU A 18 2.95 -3.41 -1.56
N LEU A 19 2.54 -2.22 -1.13
CA LEU A 19 3.23 -0.96 -1.35
C LEU A 19 3.42 -0.26 -0.01
N GLY A 20 4.51 0.48 0.15
CA GLY A 20 4.81 1.16 1.39
C GLY A 20 5.94 2.15 1.26
N GLY A 21 6.20 2.85 2.36
CA GLY A 21 7.24 3.86 2.44
C GLY A 21 7.47 4.38 3.85
N VAL A 22 8.68 4.87 4.08
CA VAL A 22 9.05 5.69 5.23
C VAL A 22 9.70 6.96 4.66
N GLU A 23 9.01 8.08 4.79
CA GLU A 23 9.38 9.35 4.18
C GLU A 23 9.62 10.40 5.26
N CYS A 24 10.66 11.21 5.10
CA CYS A 24 10.90 12.38 5.94
C CYS A 24 10.58 13.65 5.17
N HIS A 25 9.63 14.43 5.68
CA HIS A 25 9.23 15.71 5.13
C HIS A 25 9.82 16.81 5.99
N PHE A 26 10.67 17.64 5.38
CA PHE A 26 11.17 18.86 6.00
C PHE A 26 10.24 20.01 5.62
N GLY A 27 9.81 20.75 6.63
CA GLY A 27 8.97 21.93 6.46
C GLY A 27 9.72 23.03 5.73
N GLN A 28 8.97 23.81 4.97
CA GLN A 28 9.49 24.99 4.30
C GLN A 28 9.63 26.15 5.29
N TRP A 29 10.52 27.09 4.99
CA TRP A 29 10.74 28.29 5.80
C TRP A 29 9.41 29.05 6.00
N GLY A 30 9.08 29.40 7.25
CA GLY A 30 7.82 30.08 7.62
C GLY A 30 6.64 29.18 8.02
N GLN A 31 6.77 27.86 7.99
CA GLN A 31 5.77 26.92 8.51
C GLN A 31 5.77 26.87 10.06
N PRO A 32 4.62 26.66 10.73
CA PRO A 32 4.58 26.49 12.18
C PRO A 32 5.42 25.28 12.62
N TRP A 33 6.05 25.37 13.80
CA TRP A 33 7.06 24.41 14.26
C TRP A 33 6.58 22.95 14.28
N ASN A 34 5.28 22.73 14.49
CA ASN A 34 4.64 21.40 14.48
C ASN A 34 4.49 20.78 13.07
N GLN A 35 4.82 21.53 12.01
CA GLN A 35 4.89 21.09 10.62
C GLN A 35 6.31 21.24 10.03
N ALA A 36 7.28 21.69 10.83
CA ALA A 36 8.64 22.01 10.39
C ALA A 36 9.50 20.78 10.06
N TRP A 37 9.19 19.62 10.63
CA TRP A 37 9.70 18.33 10.17
C TRP A 37 8.73 17.22 10.63
N TYR A 38 8.47 16.23 9.79
CA TYR A 38 7.77 15.02 10.22
C TYR A 38 8.15 13.82 9.37
N MET A 39 8.01 12.64 9.95
CA MET A 39 8.19 11.38 9.26
C MET A 39 6.84 10.74 9.05
N GLU A 40 6.57 10.32 7.82
CA GLU A 40 5.38 9.56 7.45
C GLU A 40 5.77 8.12 7.14
N ARG A 41 5.09 7.18 7.79
CA ARG A 41 5.22 5.74 7.52
C ARG A 41 3.88 5.25 7.01
N TRP A 42 3.89 4.52 5.90
CA TRP A 42 2.65 4.09 5.29
C TRP A 42 2.76 2.73 4.62
N MET A 43 1.62 2.04 4.54
CA MET A 43 1.44 0.86 3.71
C MET A 43 0.05 0.85 3.08
N THR A 44 -0.03 0.27 1.89
CA THR A 44 -1.27 -0.02 1.19
C THR A 44 -1.10 -1.28 0.34
N VAL A 45 -2.20 -1.76 -0.23
CA VAL A 45 -2.17 -2.84 -1.22
C VAL A 45 -2.95 -2.41 -2.45
N ARG A 46 -2.48 -2.88 -3.61
CA ARG A 46 -3.13 -2.69 -4.90
C ARG A 46 -3.34 -4.04 -5.58
N ASN A 47 -4.50 -4.25 -6.17
CA ASN A 47 -4.70 -5.37 -7.07
C ASN A 47 -4.13 -5.00 -8.45
N THR A 48 -3.05 -5.68 -8.83
CA THR A 48 -2.35 -5.53 -10.12
C THR A 48 -2.70 -6.61 -11.13
N GLY A 49 -3.49 -7.61 -10.71
CA GLY A 49 -3.99 -8.69 -11.56
C GLY A 49 -5.26 -8.32 -12.32
N GLY A 50 -5.84 -9.32 -12.99
CA GLY A 50 -7.01 -9.17 -13.87
C GLY A 50 -8.36 -9.51 -13.24
N SER A 51 -8.39 -10.10 -12.04
CA SER A 51 -9.64 -10.48 -11.35
C SER A 51 -9.78 -9.82 -9.98
N SER A 52 -11.01 -9.65 -9.50
CA SER A 52 -11.26 -9.20 -8.12
C SER A 52 -10.70 -10.19 -7.11
N LEU A 53 -10.29 -9.67 -5.96
CA LEU A 53 -9.78 -10.42 -4.82
C LEU A 53 -10.63 -10.14 -3.59
N HIS A 54 -10.93 -11.17 -2.81
CA HIS A 54 -11.89 -11.10 -1.72
C HIS A 54 -11.24 -11.30 -0.35
N ASN A 55 -11.83 -10.66 0.65
CA ASN A 55 -11.39 -10.69 2.05
C ASN A 55 -9.92 -10.27 2.20
N VAL A 56 -9.54 -9.23 1.48
CA VAL A 56 -8.17 -8.74 1.47
C VAL A 56 -7.83 -8.13 2.82
N THR A 57 -6.81 -8.68 3.46
CA THR A 57 -6.26 -8.21 4.73
C THR A 57 -4.89 -7.59 4.48
N LEU A 58 -4.65 -6.44 5.11
CA LEU A 58 -3.38 -5.74 5.16
C LEU A 58 -2.93 -5.66 6.63
N GLN A 59 -1.74 -6.17 6.95
CA GLN A 59 -1.21 -6.24 8.30
C GLN A 59 0.16 -5.58 8.39
N GLU A 60 0.34 -4.61 9.30
CA GLU A 60 1.67 -4.21 9.77
C GLU A 60 2.15 -5.17 10.86
N ILE A 61 3.39 -5.66 10.78
CA ILE A 61 3.95 -6.53 11.82
C ILE A 61 3.96 -5.77 13.15
N ASN A 62 3.37 -6.37 14.20
CA ASN A 62 3.18 -5.76 15.52
C ASN A 62 2.40 -4.42 15.49
N GLY A 63 1.61 -4.20 14.44
CA GLY A 63 0.88 -2.96 14.21
C GLY A 63 -0.58 -3.19 13.81
N PRO A 64 -1.24 -2.18 13.22
CA PRO A 64 -2.62 -2.25 12.81
C PRO A 64 -2.88 -3.25 11.68
N THR A 65 -4.09 -3.80 11.72
CA THR A 65 -4.68 -4.62 10.66
C THR A 65 -5.78 -3.83 9.96
N LYS A 66 -5.88 -3.94 8.63
CA LYS A 66 -6.94 -3.35 7.81
C LYS A 66 -7.53 -4.41 6.89
N PHE A 67 -8.84 -4.30 6.67
CA PHE A 67 -9.61 -5.28 5.92
C PHE A 67 -10.49 -4.59 4.88
N ILE A 68 -10.62 -5.21 3.71
CA ILE A 68 -11.62 -4.86 2.71
C ILE A 68 -12.24 -6.13 2.13
N LYS A 69 -13.57 -6.11 1.94
CA LYS A 69 -14.32 -7.27 1.45
C LYS A 69 -13.94 -7.67 0.03
N GLU A 70 -13.68 -6.69 -0.84
CA GLU A 70 -13.33 -6.90 -2.24
C GLU A 70 -12.37 -5.80 -2.70
N LEU A 71 -11.33 -6.20 -3.43
CA LEU A 71 -10.41 -5.31 -4.13
C LEU A 71 -10.40 -5.63 -5.63
N LYS A 72 -11.00 -4.75 -6.43
CA LYS A 72 -11.14 -4.94 -7.88
C LYS A 72 -9.82 -4.74 -8.62
N PRO A 73 -9.68 -5.26 -9.86
CA PRO A 73 -8.50 -5.02 -10.69
C PRO A 73 -8.14 -3.54 -10.79
N GLY A 74 -6.87 -3.21 -10.57
CA GLY A 74 -6.34 -1.85 -10.59
C GLY A 74 -6.63 -1.02 -9.32
N GLN A 75 -7.54 -1.47 -8.46
CA GLN A 75 -7.95 -0.75 -7.25
C GLN A 75 -6.88 -0.84 -6.16
N SER A 76 -6.74 0.24 -5.39
CA SER A 76 -5.93 0.28 -4.17
C SER A 76 -6.82 0.42 -2.93
N MET A 77 -6.35 -0.09 -1.78
CA MET A 77 -6.96 0.21 -0.48
C MET A 77 -6.78 1.67 -0.06
N SER A 78 -5.88 2.43 -0.70
CA SER A 78 -5.76 3.87 -0.51
C SER A 78 -7.01 4.59 -1.02
N LYS A 79 -7.49 5.57 -0.26
CA LYS A 79 -8.70 6.33 -0.59
C LYS A 79 -8.38 7.80 -0.77
N TRP A 80 -8.95 8.42 -1.79
CA TRP A 80 -8.92 9.86 -1.93
C TRP A 80 -9.86 10.51 -0.91
N ASN A 81 -9.36 11.47 -0.12
CA ASN A 81 -10.18 12.18 0.87
C ASN A 81 -10.66 13.58 0.41
N GLY A 82 -10.44 13.92 -0.87
CA GLY A 82 -10.71 15.25 -1.43
C GLY A 82 -9.46 16.10 -1.62
N THR A 83 -8.40 15.86 -0.83
CA THR A 83 -7.15 16.65 -0.87
C THR A 83 -5.92 15.79 -1.14
N ARG A 84 -5.88 14.57 -0.59
CA ARG A 84 -4.79 13.62 -0.80
C ARG A 84 -5.26 12.18 -0.82
N TRP A 85 -4.42 11.30 -1.34
CA TRP A 85 -4.54 9.87 -1.11
C TRP A 85 -4.19 9.55 0.34
N VAL A 86 -5.12 8.96 1.07
CA VAL A 86 -4.94 8.48 2.44
C VAL A 86 -4.67 6.99 2.38
N ARG A 87 -3.57 6.56 3.01
CA ARG A 87 -3.19 5.15 3.04
C ARG A 87 -3.92 4.45 4.19
N PRO A 88 -4.32 3.18 4.02
CA PRO A 88 -5.05 2.44 5.05
C PRO A 88 -4.25 2.29 6.36
N ILE A 89 -2.92 2.11 6.26
CA ILE A 89 -2.00 2.21 7.38
C ILE A 89 -1.11 3.41 7.11
N GLU A 90 -1.24 4.44 7.95
CA GLU A 90 -0.48 5.68 7.84
C GLU A 90 -0.21 6.21 9.26
N THR A 91 1.05 6.48 9.58
CA THR A 91 1.46 7.06 10.86
C THR A 91 2.37 8.24 10.62
N ARG A 92 2.15 9.34 11.34
CA ARG A 92 2.98 10.55 11.29
C ARG A 92 3.62 10.80 12.63
N TRP A 93 4.94 10.96 12.65
CA TRP A 93 5.71 11.28 13.85
C TRP A 93 6.42 12.61 13.68
N PHE A 94 6.42 13.42 14.74
CA PHE A 94 7.27 14.61 14.80
C PHE A 94 8.72 14.15 14.91
N GLY A 95 9.49 14.32 13.85
CA GLY A 95 10.85 13.79 13.76
C GLY A 95 11.23 13.39 12.36
N CYS A 96 12.53 13.19 12.13
CA CYS A 96 13.01 12.21 11.17
C CYS A 96 14.05 11.36 11.90
N PHE A 97 13.65 10.14 12.26
CA PHE A 97 14.47 9.19 13.02
C PHE A 97 14.56 7.88 12.24
N PRO A 98 15.61 7.06 12.44
CA PRO A 98 15.69 5.75 11.81
C PRO A 98 14.44 4.94 12.17
N SER A 99 13.71 4.51 11.16
CA SER A 99 12.45 3.82 11.30
C SER A 99 12.18 2.91 10.11
N SER A 100 11.33 1.92 10.36
CA SER A 100 10.86 1.01 9.33
C SER A 100 9.38 0.75 9.48
N ILE A 101 8.79 0.24 8.41
CA ILE A 101 7.47 -0.34 8.38
C ILE A 101 7.54 -1.62 7.55
N SER A 102 6.88 -2.67 8.01
CA SER A 102 6.85 -3.95 7.33
C SER A 102 5.54 -4.64 7.57
N GLY A 103 5.15 -5.45 6.61
CA GLY A 103 3.84 -6.05 6.67
C GLY A 103 3.62 -7.08 5.60
N TYR A 104 2.43 -7.64 5.64
CA TYR A 104 1.96 -8.57 4.63
C TYR A 104 0.52 -8.27 4.25
N THR A 105 0.12 -8.84 3.12
CA THR A 105 -1.27 -8.86 2.66
C THR A 105 -1.67 -10.25 2.20
N ILE A 106 -2.94 -10.60 2.38
CA ILE A 106 -3.50 -11.90 1.97
C ILE A 106 -4.92 -11.71 1.46
N ALA A 107 -5.31 -12.51 0.47
CA ALA A 107 -6.68 -12.65 -0.03
C ALA A 107 -7.18 -14.10 0.10
N THR A 108 -8.42 -14.33 -0.30
CA THR A 108 -9.02 -15.70 -0.34
C THR A 108 -8.52 -16.49 -1.54
N GLU A 109 -8.29 -15.82 -2.66
CA GLU A 109 -7.82 -16.41 -3.91
C GLU A 109 -6.34 -16.78 -3.86
N ALA A 110 -5.91 -17.67 -4.76
CA ALA A 110 -4.50 -18.00 -4.94
C ALA A 110 -3.79 -16.88 -5.73
N GLU A 111 -2.65 -16.43 -5.21
CA GLU A 111 -1.90 -15.30 -5.74
C GLU A 111 -0.39 -15.56 -5.69
N ASN A 112 0.41 -14.66 -6.26
CA ASN A 112 1.86 -14.68 -6.08
C ASN A 112 2.24 -14.20 -4.67
N VAL A 113 2.56 -15.14 -3.78
CA VAL A 113 2.94 -14.84 -2.39
C VAL A 113 4.19 -13.97 -2.25
N PHE A 114 5.04 -13.88 -3.28
CA PHE A 114 6.24 -13.03 -3.22
C PHE A 114 5.91 -11.53 -3.24
N ASP A 115 4.77 -11.13 -3.81
CA ASP A 115 4.33 -9.72 -3.86
C ASP A 115 3.57 -9.30 -2.59
N ASN A 116 3.31 -10.26 -1.69
CA ASN A 116 2.44 -10.10 -0.54
C ASN A 116 3.16 -9.65 0.73
N PHE A 117 4.49 -9.58 0.74
CA PHE A 117 5.28 -9.08 1.87
C PHE A 117 6.12 -7.89 1.45
N GLY A 118 6.36 -6.96 2.38
CA GLY A 118 7.20 -5.81 2.10
C GLY A 118 7.79 -5.20 3.36
N TYR A 119 8.92 -4.54 3.15
CA TYR A 119 9.69 -3.86 4.18
C TYR A 119 10.24 -2.56 3.59
N TRP A 120 10.03 -1.45 4.30
CA TRP A 120 10.53 -0.14 3.95
C TRP A 120 11.18 0.49 5.16
N ARG A 121 12.23 1.27 4.93
CA ARG A 121 12.92 2.03 5.97
C ARG A 121 13.41 3.36 5.40
N ASN A 122 13.57 4.35 6.27
CA ASN A 122 14.36 5.53 5.91
C ASN A 122 15.83 5.27 6.23
N ASP A 123 16.67 5.35 5.20
CA ASP A 123 18.11 5.31 5.38
C ASP A 123 18.60 6.71 5.84
N ILE A 124 18.81 6.93 7.14
CA ILE A 124 19.63 8.05 7.59
C ILE A 124 21.10 7.63 7.45
N ARG A 125 21.60 7.57 6.21
CA ARG A 125 23.06 7.44 6.01
C ARG A 125 23.69 8.72 6.54
N ARG A 126 24.36 8.67 7.69
CA ARG A 126 25.45 9.62 7.97
C ARG A 126 26.41 9.47 6.79
N GLN A 127 26.44 10.44 5.88
CA GLN A 127 27.61 10.60 5.04
C GLN A 127 28.78 10.79 6.02
N GLY A 128 29.63 9.77 6.11
CA GLY A 128 30.87 9.84 6.88
C GLY A 128 31.83 10.84 6.25
#